data_AF-A0A7L1BE87-F1
#
_entry.id   AF-A0A7L1BE87-F1
#
_cell.length_a   1.000
_cell.length_b   1.000
_cell.length_c   1.000
_cell.angle_alpha   90.00
_cell.angle_beta   90.00
_cell.angle_gamma   90.00
#
_symmetry.space_group_name_H-M   'P 1'
#
loop_
_entity.id
_entity.type
_entity.pdbx_description
1 polymer ?
#
loop_
_entity_poly.entity_id
_entity_poly.type
_entity_poly.pdbx_seq_one_letter_code
_entity_poly.pdbx_strand_id
1 'polypeptide(L)' 'KKSFQGPFRACHDIVKPHDFYRNCLSDLCLNDGARSILCQVLETYAATCRKHGAVVHDWRTPSGC' A
#
# COMPACT_ATOMS: atom_id res chain seq x y z
N LYS A 1 5.80 -1.81 -8.40
CA LYS A 1 5.52 -1.19 -9.73
C LYS A 1 4.63 0.04 -9.52
N LYS A 2 4.97 1.21 -10.09
CA LYS A 2 4.07 2.37 -10.11
C LYS A 2 2.96 2.10 -11.13
N SER A 3 1.71 2.02 -10.68
CA SER A 3 0.54 1.94 -11.57
C SER A 3 -0.16 3.29 -11.58
N PHE A 4 -0.51 3.79 -12.77
CA PHE A 4 -1.31 5.01 -12.92
C PHE A 4 -2.81 4.76 -12.78
N GLN A 5 -3.20 3.49 -12.67
CA GLN A 5 -4.56 3.04 -12.41
C GLN A 5 -4.56 2.26 -11.09
N GLY A 6 -5.54 2.52 -10.22
CA GLY A 6 -5.67 1.82 -8.94
C GLY A 6 -5.97 2.74 -7.75
N PRO A 7 -6.07 2.14 -6.54
CA PRO A 7 -6.59 2.83 -5.37
C PRO A 7 -5.70 3.98 -4.86
N PHE A 8 -4.39 3.86 -5.09
CA PHE A 8 -3.35 4.78 -4.63
C PHE A 8 -2.79 5.69 -5.72
N ARG A 9 -3.42 5.75 -6.91
CA ARG A 9 -2.87 6.47 -8.07
C ARG A 9 -2.52 7.94 -7.78
N ALA A 10 -3.36 8.64 -7.02
CA ALA A 10 -3.14 10.04 -6.63
C ALA A 10 -2.01 10.21 -5.61
N CYS A 11 -1.63 9.12 -4.92
CA CYS A 11 -0.59 9.14 -3.90
C CYS A 11 0.80 8.85 -4.46
N HIS A 12 0.92 8.10 -5.56
CA HIS A 12 2.23 7.65 -6.08
C HIS A 12 3.21 8.79 -6.43
N ASP A 13 2.70 9.99 -6.73
CA ASP A 13 3.53 11.18 -7.01
C ASP A 13 3.91 11.96 -5.75
N ILE A 14 3.21 11.73 -4.64
CA ILE A 14 3.42 12.42 -3.36
C ILE A 14 4.24 11.54 -2.40
N VAL A 15 3.89 10.25 -2.32
CA VAL A 15 4.54 9.23 -1.51
C VAL A 15 5.02 8.14 -2.44
N LYS A 16 6.35 8.04 -2.61
CA LYS A 16 6.95 7.05 -3.51
C LYS A 16 6.60 5.62 -3.05
N PRO A 17 5.90 4.82 -3.87
CA PRO A 17 5.47 3.48 -3.47
C PRO A 17 6.62 2.47 -3.35
N HIS A 18 7.81 2.81 -3.82
CA HIS A 18 8.96 1.91 -3.88
C HIS A 18 9.39 1.41 -2.50
N ASP A 19 9.47 2.31 -1.51
CA ASP A 19 9.98 1.94 -0.18
C ASP A 19 8.97 1.10 0.59
N PHE A 20 7.68 1.42 0.47
CA PHE A 20 6.58 0.60 0.98
C PHE A 20 6.54 -0.78 0.32
N TYR A 21 6.77 -0.86 -0.99
CA TYR A 21 6.80 -2.13 -1.71
C TYR A 21 7.96 -3.02 -1.26
N ARG A 22 9.17 -2.46 -1.08
CA ARG A 22 10.32 -3.24 -0.60
C ARG A 22 10.11 -3.74 0.83
N ASN A 23 9.59 -2.89 1.72
CA ASN A 23 9.27 -3.31 3.08
C ASN A 23 8.17 -4.38 3.09
N CYS A 24 7.12 -4.23 2.28
CA CYS A 24 6.07 -5.22 2.13
C CYS A 24 6.63 -6.60 1.75
N LEU A 25 7.52 -6.66 0.75
CA LEU A 25 8.12 -7.92 0.33
C LEU A 25 8.97 -8.55 1.44
N SER A 26 9.74 -7.76 2.16
CA SER A 26 10.53 -8.24 3.30
C SER A 26 9.63 -8.78 4.41
N ASP A 27 8.61 -8.01 4.82
CA ASP A 27 7.71 -8.40 5.90
C ASP A 27 6.89 -9.63 5.52
N LEU A 28 6.42 -9.74 4.28
CA LEU A 28 5.73 -10.94 3.81
C LEU A 28 6.66 -12.15 3.77
N CYS A 29 7.92 -11.98 3.34
CA CYS A 29 8.88 -13.08 3.33
C CYS A 29 9.18 -13.60 4.76
N LEU A 30 9.30 -12.69 5.73
CA LEU A 30 9.55 -13.04 7.14
C LEU A 30 8.33 -13.67 7.84
N ASN A 31 7.14 -13.51 7.27
CA ASN A 31 5.88 -13.98 7.86
C ASN A 31 5.15 -14.98 6.94
N ASP A 32 5.87 -15.72 6.11
CA ASP A 32 5.32 -16.77 5.22
C ASP A 32 4.13 -16.30 4.36
N GLY A 33 4.16 -15.04 3.91
CA GLY A 33 3.10 -14.44 3.10
C GLY A 33 1.82 -14.14 3.87
N ALA A 34 1.88 -14.01 5.20
CA ALA A 34 0.72 -13.75 6.04
C ALA A 34 -0.11 -12.56 5.55
N ARG A 35 -1.40 -12.81 5.28
CA ARG A 35 -2.34 -11.78 4.79
C ARG A 35 -2.50 -10.62 5.77
N SER A 36 -2.41 -10.87 7.06
CA SER A 36 -2.43 -9.81 8.09
C SER A 36 -1.33 -8.78 7.88
N ILE A 37 -0.13 -9.22 7.53
CA ILE A 37 1.03 -8.35 7.24
C ILE A 37 0.79 -7.55 5.97
N LEU A 38 0.26 -8.17 4.90
CA LEU A 38 -0.14 -7.47 3.69
C LEU A 38 -1.12 -6.33 4.01
N CYS A 39 -2.16 -6.62 4.79
CA CYS A 39 -3.17 -5.63 5.17
C CYS A 39 -2.60 -4.49 6.01
N GLN A 40 -1.67 -4.78 6.92
CA GLN A 40 -1.03 -3.79 7.76
C GLN A 40 -0.15 -2.83 6.96
N VAL A 41 0.60 -3.35 5.98
CA VAL A 41 1.43 -2.51 5.11
C VAL A 41 0.56 -1.65 4.18
N LEU A 42 -0.52 -2.21 3.62
CA LEU A 42 -1.47 -1.46 2.80
C LEU A 42 -2.19 -0.37 3.59
N GLU A 43 -2.60 -0.63 4.84
CA GLU A 43 -3.19 0.40 5.70
C GLU A 43 -2.18 1.51 6.03
N THR A 44 -0.93 1.14 6.32
CA THR A 44 0.12 2.13 6.59
C THR A 44 0.32 3.03 5.38
N TYR A 45 0.39 2.45 4.17
CA TYR A 45 0.50 3.24 2.94
C TYR A 45 -0.73 4.13 2.73
N ALA A 46 -1.94 3.60 2.93
CA ALA A 46 -3.18 4.36 2.83
C ALA A 46 -3.22 5.55 3.81
N ALA A 47 -2.82 5.33 5.06
CA ALA A 47 -2.75 6.37 6.08
C ALA A 47 -1.72 7.45 5.72
N THR A 48 -0.54 7.08 5.26
CA THR A 48 0.48 8.04 4.79
C THR A 48 -0.04 8.85 3.61
N CYS A 49 -0.66 8.21 2.62
CA CYS A 49 -1.27 8.89 1.48
C CYS A 49 -2.31 9.94 1.91
N ARG A 50 -3.25 9.57 2.79
CA ARG A 50 -4.28 10.47 3.32
C ARG A 50 -3.67 11.63 4.11
N LYS A 51 -2.63 11.37 4.92
CA LYS A 51 -1.90 12.40 5.66
C LYS A 51 -1.29 13.47 4.74
N HIS A 52 -0.88 13.08 3.55
CA HIS A 52 -0.36 14.00 2.53
C HIS A 52 -1.45 14.56 1.59
N GLY A 53 -2.74 14.38 1.93
CA GLY A 53 -3.87 14.95 1.16
C GLY A 53 -4.25 14.16 -0.09
N ALA A 54 -3.66 12.99 -0.33
CA ALA A 54 -4.01 12.17 -1.48
C ALA A 54 -5.34 11.45 -1.26
N VAL A 55 -6.19 11.45 -2.30
CA VAL A 55 -7.40 10.61 -2.32
C VAL A 55 -6.99 9.15 -2.48
N VAL A 56 -7.40 8.33 -1.53
CA VAL A 56 -7.23 6.87 -1.56
C VAL A 56 -8.60 6.24 -1.83
N HIS A 57 -8.73 5.53 -2.95
CA HIS A 57 -9.96 4.80 -3.28
C HIS A 57 -9.99 3.45 -2.56
N ASP A 58 -11.08 2.71 -2.75
CA ASP A 58 -11.22 1.38 -2.16
C ASP A 58 -10.08 0.46 -2.61
N TRP A 59 -9.28 0.05 -1.63
CA TRP A 59 -8.19 -0.90 -1.77
C TRP A 59 -8.44 -2.17 -0.98
N ARG A 60 -9.38 -2.15 -0.03
CA ARG A 60 -9.65 -3.25 0.90
C ARG A 60 -10.32 -4.41 0.19
N THR A 61 -11.38 -4.14 -0.55
CA THR A 61 -12.07 -5.17 -1.34
C THR A 61 -11.14 -5.89 -2.33
N PRO A 62 -10.33 -5.21 -3.17
CA PRO A 62 -9.43 -5.92 -4.09
C PRO A 62 -8.25 -6.62 -3.41
N SER A 63 -7.76 -6.16 -2.25
CA SER A 63 -6.76 -6.90 -1.46
C SER A 63 -7.39 -8.00 -0.59
N GLY A 64 -8.71 -8.00 -0.47
CA GLY A 64 -9.52 -8.66 0.57
C GLY A 64 -8.95 -8.51 1.98
N CYS A 65 -8.52 -7.29 2.26
CA CYS A 65 -8.45 -6.75 3.61
C CYS A 65 -9.79 -5.99 3.86
#